data_AF-A0AAV2MYF5-F1
#
_entry.id   AF-A0AAV2MYF5-F1
#
_cell.length_a   1.000
_cell.length_b   1.000
_cell.length_c   1.000
_cell.angle_alpha   90.00
_cell.angle_beta   90.00
_cell.angle_gamma   90.00
#
_symmetry.space_group_name_H-M   'P 1'
#
loop_
_entity.id
_entity.type
_entity.pdbx_description
1 polymer ?
#
loop_
_entity_poly.entity_id
_entity_poly.type
_entity_poly.pdbx_seq_one_letter_code
_entity_poly.pdbx_strand_id
1 'polypeptide(L)'
;MYGQGGRKGGGGREEQRKDFFSSSSSSSSSDRPRSNKYHFTRKSEEKVREAEAALRNITSQVEDAKRCVEGLRLQIQQQTLHDPPQRLADLNSALQRAEGNLINLLCKQTGAEQRMHQVKREKELESPDELFASDSSIDF
;
A
#
# COMPACT_ATOMS: atom_id res chain seq x y z
N MET A 1 -33.05 -26.25 -22.80
CA MET A 1 -31.78 -26.20 -23.56
C MET A 1 -32.03 -25.51 -24.90
N TYR A 2 -31.76 -24.20 -25.05
CA TYR A 2 -31.47 -23.43 -26.28
C TYR A 2 -31.00 -22.04 -25.77
N GLY A 3 -30.04 -21.31 -26.31
CA GLY A 3 -29.38 -21.42 -27.60
C GLY A 3 -27.95 -20.89 -27.57
N GLN A 4 -27.17 -21.47 -28.47
CA GLN A 4 -25.85 -21.09 -28.90
C GLN A 4 -26.03 -20.12 -30.07
N GLY A 5 -25.42 -18.94 -30.03
CA GLY A 5 -25.48 -17.95 -31.09
C GLY A 5 -24.15 -17.22 -31.24
N GLY A 6 -23.30 -17.72 -32.12
CA GLY A 6 -22.05 -17.08 -32.50
C GLY A 6 -22.18 -16.18 -33.74
N ARG A 7 -21.33 -15.14 -33.80
CA ARG A 7 -20.79 -14.42 -34.98
C ARG A 7 -19.49 -13.76 -34.48
N LYS A 8 -18.25 -14.05 -34.91
CA LYS A 8 -17.57 -14.16 -36.22
C LYS A 8 -17.54 -12.85 -37.02
N GLY A 9 -16.34 -12.29 -37.18
CA GLY A 9 -15.95 -11.18 -38.08
C GLY A 9 -15.25 -10.06 -37.30
N GLY A 10 -14.01 -9.63 -37.52
CA GLY A 10 -13.06 -9.86 -38.61
C GLY A 10 -12.71 -8.54 -39.32
N GLY A 11 -11.48 -8.03 -39.08
CA GLY A 11 -10.65 -7.37 -40.12
C GLY A 11 -10.69 -5.84 -40.30
N GLY A 12 -9.49 -5.27 -40.47
CA GLY A 12 -9.15 -4.09 -41.31
C GLY A 12 -9.44 -2.71 -40.69
N ARG A 13 -8.47 -1.89 -40.25
CA ARG A 13 -7.34 -1.21 -40.93
C ARG A 13 -7.81 -0.13 -41.93
N GLU A 14 -7.43 1.12 -41.60
CA GLU A 14 -7.04 2.29 -42.44
C GLU A 14 -7.61 3.59 -41.81
N GLU A 15 -6.80 4.42 -41.16
CA GLU A 15 -5.85 5.41 -41.73
C GLU A 15 -6.49 6.81 -41.76
N GLN A 16 -6.02 7.69 -40.87
CA GLN A 16 -5.97 9.12 -41.20
C GLN A 16 -4.83 9.79 -40.44
N ARG A 17 -3.71 9.91 -41.15
CA ARG A 17 -2.62 10.84 -40.86
C ARG A 17 -3.18 12.26 -40.77
N LYS A 18 -2.76 13.01 -39.76
CA LYS A 18 -2.66 14.47 -39.83
C LYS A 18 -1.34 14.89 -39.21
N ASP A 19 -0.31 14.82 -40.05
CA ASP A 19 0.91 15.57 -39.88
C ASP A 19 0.56 17.06 -40.02
N PHE A 20 0.66 17.83 -38.94
CA PHE A 20 0.70 19.30 -38.98
C PHE A 20 2.02 19.73 -38.36
N PHE A 21 3.02 19.87 -39.22
CA PHE A 21 4.24 20.61 -38.90
C PHE A 21 4.01 22.11 -39.13
N SER A 22 4.50 22.89 -38.17
CA SER A 22 5.19 24.18 -38.31
C SER A 22 4.53 25.31 -37.53
N SER A 23 5.16 25.75 -36.44
CA SER A 23 6.02 26.94 -36.49
C SER A 23 6.63 27.19 -35.12
N SER A 24 7.96 27.26 -35.06
CA SER A 24 8.70 27.83 -33.95
C SER A 24 8.38 29.33 -33.85
N SER A 25 8.02 29.79 -32.66
CA SER A 25 8.07 31.21 -32.29
C SER A 25 8.73 31.29 -30.92
N SER A 26 9.94 31.82 -30.93
CA SER A 26 10.78 32.11 -29.77
C SER A 26 10.16 33.23 -28.94
N SER A 27 9.89 32.95 -27.66
CA SER A 27 9.79 33.97 -26.62
C SER A 27 10.62 33.52 -25.43
N SER A 28 11.71 34.26 -25.25
CA SER A 28 12.56 34.28 -24.07
C SER A 28 11.73 34.55 -22.82
N SER A 29 11.76 33.61 -21.87
CA SER A 29 11.62 33.88 -20.45
C SER A 29 12.34 32.75 -19.73
N SER A 30 13.31 33.12 -18.93
CA SER A 30 14.07 32.24 -18.05
C SER A 30 13.18 31.68 -16.94
N ASP A 31 12.24 30.80 -17.28
CA ASP A 31 11.46 30.04 -16.30
C ASP A 31 12.10 28.66 -16.13
N ARG A 32 12.98 28.56 -15.12
CA ARG A 32 13.43 27.28 -14.58
C ARG A 32 12.24 26.33 -14.43
N PRO A 33 12.37 25.01 -14.64
CA PRO A 33 11.26 24.08 -14.47
C PRO A 33 10.95 23.91 -12.98
N ARG A 34 10.21 24.88 -12.40
CA ARG A 34 9.69 24.81 -11.03
C ARG A 34 8.64 23.72 -10.87
N SER A 35 8.02 23.23 -11.96
CA SER A 35 6.93 22.24 -11.92
C SER A 35 7.37 20.83 -11.54
N ASN A 36 8.59 20.41 -11.90
CA ASN A 36 9.05 19.04 -11.60
C ASN A 36 9.24 18.79 -10.09
N LYS A 37 9.63 19.82 -9.33
CA LYS A 37 9.84 19.73 -7.88
C LYS A 37 8.53 19.51 -7.12
N TYR A 38 7.43 20.19 -7.50
CA TYR A 38 6.11 20.04 -6.87
C TYR A 38 5.41 18.71 -7.19
N HIS A 39 5.61 18.18 -8.40
CA HIS A 39 5.04 16.87 -8.76
C HIS A 39 5.73 15.71 -8.07
N PHE A 40 7.02 15.85 -7.74
CA PHE A 40 7.82 14.80 -7.11
C PHE A 40 7.55 14.70 -5.60
N THR A 41 7.53 15.82 -4.89
CA THR A 41 7.21 15.86 -3.45
C THR A 41 5.81 15.35 -3.14
N ARG A 42 4.83 15.66 -4.00
CA ARG A 42 3.46 15.14 -3.87
C ARG A 42 3.39 13.62 -3.99
N LYS A 43 4.20 13.02 -4.88
CA LYS A 43 4.25 11.56 -5.07
C LYS A 43 4.91 10.84 -3.90
N SER A 44 5.96 11.41 -3.29
CA SER A 44 6.59 10.79 -2.11
C SER A 44 5.73 10.94 -0.85
N GLU A 45 5.02 12.05 -0.69
CA GLU A 45 4.03 12.22 0.39
C GLU A 45 2.84 11.27 0.28
N GLU A 46 2.36 11.03 -0.95
CA GLU A 46 1.29 10.06 -1.21
C GLU A 46 1.70 8.65 -0.82
N LYS A 47 2.92 8.22 -1.19
CA LYS A 47 3.48 6.92 -0.78
C LYS A 47 3.58 6.77 0.75
N VAL A 48 4.01 7.81 1.46
CA VAL A 48 4.05 7.79 2.94
C VAL A 48 2.64 7.60 3.50
N ARG A 49 1.67 8.38 3.00
CA ARG A 49 0.28 8.31 3.48
C ARG A 49 -0.35 6.95 3.22
N GLU A 50 -0.11 6.37 2.05
CA GLU A 50 -0.56 5.02 1.70
C GLU A 50 0.06 3.96 2.61
N ALA A 51 1.37 4.04 2.87
CA ALA A 51 2.06 3.12 3.77
C ALA A 51 1.55 3.23 5.21
N GLU A 52 1.31 4.46 5.70
CA GLU A 52 0.72 4.70 7.02
C GLU A 52 -0.70 4.16 7.13
N ALA A 53 -1.53 4.36 6.10
CA ALA A 53 -2.90 3.84 6.07
C ALA A 53 -2.91 2.30 6.09
N ALA A 54 -2.04 1.68 5.29
CA ALA A 54 -1.88 0.23 5.26
C ALA A 54 -1.41 -0.32 6.61
N LEU A 55 -0.44 0.34 7.26
CA LEU A 55 0.03 -0.05 8.59
C LEU A 55 -1.09 0.04 9.62
N ARG A 56 -1.82 1.16 9.69
CA ARG A 56 -2.95 1.33 10.62
C ARG A 56 -4.03 0.26 10.44
N ASN A 57 -4.37 -0.07 9.19
CA ASN A 57 -5.34 -1.11 8.89
C ASN A 57 -4.86 -2.48 9.42
N ILE A 58 -3.60 -2.84 9.14
CA ILE A 58 -3.05 -4.11 9.62
C ILE A 58 -2.97 -4.14 11.16
N THR A 59 -2.58 -3.04 11.81
CA THR A 59 -2.58 -2.95 13.28
C THR A 59 -3.97 -3.19 13.86
N SER A 60 -5.02 -2.59 13.27
CA SER A 60 -6.41 -2.84 13.69
C SER A 60 -6.78 -4.31 13.56
N GLN A 61 -6.42 -4.95 12.44
CA GLN A 61 -6.69 -6.38 12.23
C GLN A 61 -5.95 -7.27 13.24
N VAL A 62 -4.72 -6.91 13.62
CA VAL A 62 -3.95 -7.61 14.65
C VAL A 62 -4.64 -7.51 16.01
N GLU A 63 -5.14 -6.34 16.39
CA GLU A 63 -5.89 -6.15 17.64
C GLU A 63 -7.18 -6.97 17.67
N ASP A 64 -7.94 -6.97 16.57
CA ASP A 64 -9.13 -7.81 16.42
C ASP A 64 -8.80 -9.31 16.55
N ALA A 65 -7.72 -9.76 15.92
CA ALA A 65 -7.28 -11.15 16.01
C ALA A 65 -6.84 -11.53 17.42
N LYS A 66 -6.15 -10.64 18.15
CA LYS A 66 -5.79 -10.84 19.57
C LYS A 66 -7.04 -11.02 20.43
N ARG A 67 -8.03 -10.14 20.28
CA ARG A 67 -9.31 -10.24 21.00
C ARG A 67 -10.03 -11.56 20.71
N CYS A 68 -10.01 -12.01 19.45
CA CYS A 68 -10.59 -13.30 19.07
C CYS A 68 -9.90 -14.48 19.76
N VAL A 69 -8.57 -14.52 19.75
CA VAL A 69 -7.76 -15.55 20.42
C VAL A 69 -8.02 -15.57 21.93
N GLU A 70 -8.01 -14.40 22.57
CA GLU A 70 -8.30 -14.28 24.00
C GLU A 70 -9.72 -14.73 24.34
N GLY A 71 -10.71 -14.35 23.52
CA GLY A 71 -12.10 -14.81 23.69
C GLY A 71 -12.23 -16.33 23.64
N LEU A 72 -11.56 -16.98 22.68
CA LEU A 72 -11.54 -18.44 22.58
C LEU A 72 -10.84 -19.10 23.77
N ARG A 73 -9.72 -18.54 24.23
CA ARG A 73 -9.03 -19.02 25.44
C ARG A 73 -9.92 -18.95 26.68
N LEU A 74 -10.64 -17.84 26.86
CA LEU A 74 -11.60 -17.69 27.96
C LEU A 74 -12.75 -18.70 27.84
N GLN A 75 -13.30 -18.93 26.65
CA GLN A 75 -14.33 -19.94 26.43
C GLN A 75 -13.85 -21.36 26.77
N ILE A 76 -12.59 -21.69 26.45
CA ILE A 76 -11.99 -22.97 26.82
C ILE A 76 -11.81 -23.08 28.33
N GLN A 77 -11.33 -22.01 28.99
CA GLN A 77 -11.17 -21.99 30.45
C GLN A 77 -12.50 -22.09 31.22
N GLN A 78 -13.58 -21.55 30.65
CA GLN A 78 -14.91 -21.60 31.24
C GLN A 78 -15.65 -22.91 30.96
N GLN A 79 -15.06 -23.84 30.17
CA GLN A 79 -15.69 -25.13 29.99
C GLN A 79 -15.78 -25.90 31.29
N THR A 80 -16.96 -26.48 31.49
CA THR A 80 -17.28 -27.28 32.67
C THR A 80 -17.06 -28.77 32.38
N LEU A 81 -16.90 -29.57 33.43
CA LEU A 81 -16.77 -31.03 33.33
C LEU A 81 -17.98 -31.73 32.68
N HIS A 82 -19.12 -31.04 32.55
CA HIS A 82 -20.34 -31.56 31.94
C HIS A 82 -20.49 -31.19 30.45
N ASP A 83 -19.60 -30.36 29.91
CA ASP A 83 -19.64 -30.03 28.49
C ASP A 83 -19.25 -31.25 27.64
N PRO A 84 -19.90 -31.45 26.49
CA PRO A 84 -19.57 -32.56 25.61
C PRO A 84 -18.13 -32.40 25.09
N PRO A 85 -17.32 -33.48 25.10
CA PRO A 85 -15.90 -33.41 24.71
C PRO A 85 -15.70 -32.89 23.28
N GLN A 86 -16.69 -33.09 22.41
CA GLN A 86 -16.70 -32.55 21.04
C GLN A 86 -16.60 -31.01 21.02
N ARG A 87 -17.28 -30.32 21.94
CA ARG A 87 -17.26 -28.86 22.02
C ARG A 87 -15.87 -28.34 22.38
N LEU A 88 -15.15 -29.04 23.27
CA LEU A 88 -13.77 -28.70 23.61
C LEU A 88 -12.84 -28.85 22.40
N ALA A 89 -13.00 -29.94 21.64
CA ALA A 89 -12.24 -30.17 20.42
C ALA A 89 -12.51 -29.08 19.37
N ASP A 90 -13.78 -28.71 19.18
CA ASP A 90 -14.18 -27.66 18.24
C ASP A 90 -13.58 -26.29 18.64
N LEU A 91 -13.63 -25.93 19.93
CA LEU A 91 -13.03 -24.69 20.45
C LEU A 91 -11.51 -24.68 20.30
N ASN A 92 -10.83 -25.79 20.59
CA ASN A 92 -9.39 -25.89 20.37
C ASN A 92 -9.01 -25.77 18.89
N SER A 93 -9.79 -26.37 17.98
CA SER A 93 -9.59 -26.22 16.54
C SER A 93 -9.79 -24.77 16.06
N ALA A 94 -10.77 -24.08 16.65
CA ALA A 94 -11.02 -22.67 16.37
C ALA A 94 -9.88 -21.79 16.91
N LEU A 95 -9.39 -22.08 18.12
CA LEU A 95 -8.25 -21.39 18.73
C LEU A 95 -7.01 -21.54 17.87
N GLN A 96 -6.67 -22.76 17.43
CA GLN A 96 -5.51 -23.01 16.59
C GLN A 96 -5.58 -22.23 15.25
N ARG A 97 -6.77 -22.17 14.62
CA ARG A 97 -6.98 -21.36 13.41
C ARG A 97 -6.84 -19.86 13.70
N ALA A 98 -7.38 -19.37 14.81
CA ALA A 98 -7.29 -17.98 15.21
C ALA A 98 -5.84 -17.56 15.51
N GLU A 99 -5.07 -18.41 16.20
CA GLU A 99 -3.65 -18.21 16.47
C GLU A 99 -2.83 -18.20 15.16
N GLY A 100 -3.10 -19.13 14.23
CA GLY A 100 -2.49 -19.13 12.90
C GLY A 100 -2.77 -17.84 12.12
N ASN A 101 -4.02 -17.33 12.18
CA ASN A 101 -4.37 -16.05 11.58
C ASN A 101 -3.66 -14.87 12.24
N LEU A 102 -3.56 -14.86 13.57
CA LEU A 102 -2.83 -13.84 14.32
C LEU A 102 -1.36 -13.80 13.91
N ILE A 103 -0.70 -14.95 13.79
CA ILE A 103 0.69 -15.04 13.33
C ILE A 103 0.84 -14.44 11.93
N ASN A 104 -0.06 -14.79 11.00
CA ASN A 104 -0.05 -14.24 9.64
C ASN A 104 -0.15 -12.70 9.64
N LEU A 105 -1.06 -12.15 10.44
CA LEU A 105 -1.25 -10.71 10.58
C LEU A 105 -0.04 -10.02 11.21
N LEU A 106 0.59 -10.62 12.23
CA LEU A 106 1.82 -10.11 12.82
C LEU A 106 2.96 -10.06 11.78
N CYS A 107 3.12 -11.10 10.96
CA CYS A 107 4.10 -11.08 9.87
C CYS A 107 3.82 -9.95 8.87
N LYS A 108 2.56 -9.72 8.51
CA LYS A 108 2.15 -8.60 7.65
C LYS A 108 2.42 -7.25 8.30
N GLN A 109 2.20 -7.13 9.60
CA GLN A 109 2.47 -5.92 10.37
C GLN A 109 3.96 -5.59 10.34
N THR A 110 4.83 -6.54 10.66
CA THR A 110 6.29 -6.36 10.58
C THR A 110 6.73 -5.96 9.17
N GLY A 111 6.19 -6.59 8.12
CA GLY A 111 6.48 -6.21 6.74
C GLY A 111 5.99 -4.80 6.38
N ALA A 112 4.85 -4.37 6.92
CA ALA A 112 4.34 -3.02 6.72
C ALA A 112 5.16 -1.97 7.47
N GLU A 113 5.61 -2.27 8.69
CA GLU A 113 6.52 -1.42 9.47
C GLU A 113 7.86 -1.25 8.75
N GLN A 114 8.44 -2.34 8.23
CA GLN A 114 9.66 -2.28 7.43
C GLN A 114 9.50 -1.42 6.17
N ARG A 115 8.40 -1.58 5.43
CA ARG A 115 8.09 -0.73 4.27
C ARG A 115 7.94 0.73 4.67
N MET A 116 7.28 1.03 5.79
CA MET A 116 7.19 2.39 6.30
C MET A 116 8.58 2.96 6.63
N HIS A 117 9.43 2.21 7.34
CA HIS A 117 10.80 2.63 7.60
C HIS A 117 11.62 2.87 6.32
N GLN A 118 11.38 2.09 5.26
CA GLN A 118 12.01 2.29 3.97
C GLN A 118 11.52 3.58 3.30
N VAL A 119 10.22 3.78 3.19
CA VAL A 119 9.63 4.97 2.54
C VAL A 119 10.02 6.26 3.28
N LYS A 120 10.12 6.24 4.61
CA LYS A 120 10.65 7.36 5.41
C LYS A 120 12.10 7.68 5.06
N ARG A 121 12.96 6.67 4.99
CA ARG A 121 14.38 6.86 4.61
C ARG A 121 14.53 7.35 3.18
N GLU A 122 13.74 6.84 2.24
CA GLU A 122 13.72 7.32 0.85
C GLU A 122 13.36 8.82 0.79
N LYS A 123 12.36 9.26 1.56
CA LYS A 123 11.99 10.67 1.67
C LYS A 123 13.10 11.54 2.27
N GLU A 124 13.81 11.05 3.28
CA GLU A 124 14.94 11.77 3.90
C GLU A 124 16.14 11.92 2.94
N LEU A 125 16.44 10.87 2.17
CA LEU A 125 17.54 10.86 1.19
C LEU A 125 17.22 11.65 -0.09
N GLU A 126 15.94 11.87 -0.41
CA GLU A 126 15.47 12.72 -1.53
C GLU A 126 15.64 14.23 -1.25
N SER A 127 16.19 14.62 -0.09
CA SER A 127 16.49 16.02 0.30
C SER A 127 17.97 16.50 0.17
N PRO A 128 18.82 16.16 -0.84
CA PRO A 128 20.20 16.67 -0.87
C PRO A 128 20.34 18.13 -1.35
N ASP A 129 19.38 18.67 -2.12
CA ASP A 129 19.52 19.98 -2.77
C ASP A 129 19.48 21.19 -1.79
N GLU A 130 19.18 20.97 -0.51
CA GLU A 130 19.20 22.02 0.52
C GLU A 130 20.48 22.01 1.38
N LEU A 131 21.32 20.97 1.28
CA LEU A 131 22.55 20.85 2.06
C LEU A 131 23.76 21.57 1.43
N PHE A 132 23.71 21.87 0.13
CA PHE A 132 24.80 22.51 -0.61
C PHE A 132 24.48 23.93 -1.12
N ALA A 133 23.26 24.43 -0.89
CA ALA A 133 22.84 25.76 -1.34
C ALA A 133 23.18 26.90 -0.35
N SER A 134 23.80 26.59 0.79
CA SER A 134 24.00 27.55 1.89
C SER A 134 25.44 28.05 2.05
N ASP A 135 26.35 27.77 1.12
CA ASP A 135 27.78 28.14 1.27
C ASP A 135 28.36 28.87 0.05
N SER A 136 27.55 29.75 -0.57
CA SER A 136 28.03 30.70 -1.59
C SER A 136 27.66 32.13 -1.23
N SER A 137 28.19 32.63 -0.10
CA SER A 137 28.38 34.06 0.12
C SER A 137 29.37 34.29 1.27
N ILE A 138 30.65 34.10 0.97
CA ILE A 138 31.70 34.94 1.57
C ILE A 138 32.47 35.53 0.40
N ASP A 139 32.16 36.80 0.12
CA ASP A 139 32.91 37.67 -0.78
C ASP A 139 34.26 38.04 -0.12
N PHE A 140 35.23 38.28 -0.99
CA PHE A 140 36.65 38.62 -0.74
C PHE A 140 36.92 39.65 0.36
#